data_AF-A0A7G8DQG4-F1
#
_entry.id   AF-A0A7G8DQG4-F1
#
_cell.length_a   1.000
_cell.length_b   1.000
_cell.length_c   1.000
_cell.angle_alpha   90.00
_cell.angle_beta   90.00
_cell.angle_gamma   90.00
#
_symmetry.space_group_name_H-M   'P 1'
#
loop_
_entity.id
_entity.type
_entity.pdbx_description
1 polymer ?
#
loop_
_entity_poly.entity_id
_entity_poly.type
_entity_poly.pdbx_seq_one_letter_code
_entity_poly.pdbx_strand_id
1 'polypeptide(L)'
;MAVAAAVLAEQGQLDLDGDLAEMLRSWDMPALAEGITSPITPRMLLSHTSGLGDGLGFPGYRPSEALPDTLSILNGVPPATTVAIRPSFPPMSQSRYSGGGSVVMQQLLMDVTGRSFPDLMRSTLLQPLGMLMSTYQQPLNGSLRHSAALAHDTKGERLDVPWMIYPELAAAGLWSTAEELAALVRSLQRTAAGDVLQPLSRKLVRDLWQPVGVGSFGSGFHVFQQGEGWYFAHIGANRGYRSFLMAHQSKGYGLVVMTNGEGGETLIERICRRIQRFYDWDVQQTEGQFRFAPQRGLGCLPKVRATEPRPSTSG
;
A
#
# COMPACT_ATOMS: atom_id res chain seq x y z
N MET A 1 -4.94 -5.29 -0.41
CA MET A 1 -4.43 -6.20 -1.46
C MET A 1 -3.44 -7.23 -0.91
N ALA A 2 -2.26 -6.85 -0.40
CA ALA A 2 -1.20 -7.80 -0.04
C ALA A 2 -1.63 -8.92 0.91
N VAL A 3 -2.45 -8.61 1.93
CA VAL A 3 -3.01 -9.63 2.83
C VAL A 3 -3.84 -10.68 2.08
N ALA A 4 -4.70 -10.27 1.15
CA ALA A 4 -5.50 -11.20 0.35
C ALA A 4 -4.63 -12.04 -0.59
N ALA A 5 -3.59 -11.45 -1.19
CA ALA A 5 -2.63 -12.19 -2.00
C ALA A 5 -1.92 -13.28 -1.19
N ALA A 6 -1.50 -12.95 0.03
CA ALA A 6 -0.85 -13.92 0.92
C ALA A 6 -1.83 -15.02 1.38
N VAL A 7 -3.11 -14.72 1.58
CA VAL A 7 -4.16 -15.73 1.83
C VAL A 7 -4.28 -16.68 0.65
N LEU A 8 -4.35 -16.16 -0.58
CA LEU A 8 -4.43 -16.98 -1.79
C LEU A 8 -3.17 -17.83 -1.98
N ALA A 9 -2.00 -17.31 -1.62
CA ALA A 9 -0.75 -18.05 -1.67
C ALA A 9 -0.72 -19.22 -0.68
N GLU A 10 -1.20 -19.03 0.56
CA GLU A 10 -1.34 -20.13 1.51
C GLU A 10 -2.37 -21.17 1.06
N GLN A 11 -3.38 -20.76 0.29
CA GLN A 11 -4.36 -21.66 -0.33
C GLN A 11 -3.85 -22.35 -1.60
N GLY A 12 -2.60 -22.08 -2.03
CA GLY A 12 -2.00 -22.66 -3.23
C GLY A 12 -2.59 -22.12 -4.55
N GLN A 13 -3.33 -21.01 -4.52
CA GLN A 13 -3.92 -20.38 -5.70
C GLN A 13 -2.99 -19.35 -6.36
N LEU A 14 -1.94 -18.94 -5.67
CA LEU A 14 -0.97 -17.95 -6.14
C LEU A 14 0.43 -18.38 -5.69
N ASP A 15 1.39 -18.39 -6.61
CA ASP A 15 2.81 -18.48 -6.25
C ASP A 15 3.38 -17.07 -6.13
N LEU A 16 3.83 -16.67 -4.95
CA LEU A 16 4.42 -15.35 -4.75
C LEU A 16 5.82 -15.22 -5.34
N ASP A 17 6.50 -16.34 -5.58
CA ASP A 17 7.88 -16.40 -6.03
C ASP A 17 8.03 -16.98 -7.44
N GLY A 18 6.91 -17.38 -8.07
CA GLY A 18 6.85 -17.82 -9.46
C GLY A 18 6.98 -16.69 -10.48
N ASP A 19 7.15 -17.06 -11.75
CA ASP A 19 7.25 -16.12 -12.87
C ASP A 19 5.89 -15.45 -13.15
N LEU A 20 5.85 -14.13 -12.93
CA LEU A 20 4.68 -13.30 -13.19
C LEU A 20 4.18 -13.41 -14.63
N ALA A 21 5.08 -13.52 -15.61
CA ALA A 21 4.72 -13.59 -17.02
C ALA A 21 3.95 -14.87 -17.35
N GLU A 22 4.28 -15.99 -16.71
CA GLU A 22 3.61 -17.28 -16.91
C GLU A 22 2.24 -17.34 -16.21
N MET A 23 2.06 -16.58 -15.14
CA MET A 23 0.81 -16.57 -14.36
C MET A 23 -0.25 -15.61 -14.92
N LEU A 24 0.17 -14.52 -15.57
CA LEU A 24 -0.73 -13.59 -16.24
C LEU A 24 -1.37 -14.25 -17.47
N ARG A 25 -2.68 -14.04 -17.64
CA ARG A 25 -3.46 -14.63 -18.76
C ARG A 25 -4.09 -13.58 -19.64
N SER A 26 -4.49 -12.45 -19.06
CA SER A 26 -5.29 -11.43 -19.73
C SER A 26 -4.46 -10.24 -20.20
N TRP A 27 -3.20 -10.12 -19.74
CA TRP A 27 -2.31 -9.02 -20.08
C TRP A 27 -0.91 -9.54 -20.43
N ASP A 28 -0.43 -9.18 -21.61
CA ASP A 28 0.93 -9.48 -22.04
C ASP A 28 1.92 -8.51 -21.38
N MET A 29 2.70 -9.04 -20.42
CA MET A 29 3.72 -8.24 -19.75
C MET A 29 4.81 -7.81 -20.76
N PRO A 30 5.16 -6.51 -20.81
CA PRO A 30 6.25 -6.04 -21.66
C PRO A 30 7.57 -6.74 -21.33
N ALA A 31 8.33 -7.08 -22.37
CA ALA A 31 9.62 -7.72 -22.21
C ALA A 31 10.58 -6.88 -21.36
N LEU A 32 11.38 -7.56 -20.54
CA LEU A 32 12.47 -6.95 -19.80
C LEU A 32 13.59 -6.56 -20.77
N ALA A 33 14.42 -5.58 -20.38
CA ALA A 33 15.59 -5.19 -21.16
C ALA A 33 16.55 -6.38 -21.35
N GLU A 34 17.28 -6.38 -22.47
CA GLU A 34 18.28 -7.42 -22.77
C GLU A 34 19.28 -7.58 -21.62
N GLY A 35 19.59 -8.83 -21.27
CA GLY A 35 20.50 -9.18 -20.17
C GLY A 35 19.83 -9.33 -18.80
N ILE A 36 18.54 -8.99 -18.64
CA ILE A 36 17.78 -9.33 -17.43
C ILE A 36 17.25 -10.76 -17.57
N THR A 37 17.80 -11.67 -16.77
CA THR A 37 17.46 -13.11 -16.84
C THR A 37 16.54 -13.58 -15.72
N SER A 38 16.39 -12.81 -14.64
CA SER A 38 15.50 -13.17 -13.54
C SER A 38 14.07 -12.65 -13.81
N PRO A 39 13.04 -13.48 -13.65
CA PRO A 39 11.67 -13.05 -13.83
C PRO A 39 11.24 -12.07 -12.74
N ILE A 40 10.22 -11.27 -13.05
CA ILE A 40 9.49 -10.52 -12.02
C ILE A 40 8.59 -11.51 -11.29
N THR A 41 8.55 -11.43 -9.96
CA THR A 41 7.63 -12.25 -9.15
C THR A 41 6.52 -11.41 -8.51
N PRO A 42 5.37 -11.99 -8.14
CA PRO A 42 4.33 -11.26 -7.42
C PRO A 42 4.82 -10.68 -6.08
N ARG A 43 5.75 -11.34 -5.38
CA ARG A 43 6.39 -10.80 -4.18
C ARG A 43 7.06 -9.46 -4.46
N MET A 44 7.76 -9.33 -5.59
CA MET A 44 8.40 -8.09 -6.01
C MET A 44 7.41 -6.96 -6.32
N LEU A 45 6.19 -7.30 -6.79
CA LEU A 45 5.10 -6.31 -6.94
C LEU A 45 4.66 -5.79 -5.56
N LEU A 46 4.45 -6.69 -4.60
CA LEU A 46 4.00 -6.37 -3.25
C LEU A 46 5.03 -5.58 -2.43
N SER A 47 6.32 -5.72 -2.74
CA SER A 47 7.42 -5.04 -2.06
C SER A 47 8.01 -3.86 -2.83
N HIS A 48 7.43 -3.48 -3.97
CA HIS A 48 7.93 -2.39 -4.82
C HIS A 48 9.38 -2.56 -5.31
N THR A 49 9.78 -3.80 -5.58
CA THR A 49 11.13 -4.16 -6.08
C THR A 49 11.10 -4.74 -7.49
N SER A 50 9.96 -4.71 -8.19
CA SER A 50 9.80 -5.33 -9.52
C SER A 50 10.46 -4.57 -10.67
N GLY A 51 10.74 -3.28 -10.51
CA GLY A 51 11.20 -2.44 -11.64
C GLY A 51 10.09 -1.84 -12.49
N LEU A 52 8.84 -2.26 -12.34
CA LEU A 52 7.71 -1.72 -13.10
C LEU A 52 7.35 -0.31 -12.64
N GLY A 53 7.19 0.63 -13.57
CA GLY A 53 6.82 2.01 -13.30
C GLY A 53 5.50 2.43 -13.95
N ASP A 54 4.84 3.40 -13.32
CA ASP A 54 3.63 4.11 -13.80
C ASP A 54 3.93 5.58 -14.15
N GLY A 55 5.20 5.99 -14.13
CA GLY A 55 5.65 7.35 -14.35
C GLY A 55 5.45 8.27 -13.13
N LEU A 56 4.20 8.59 -12.78
CA LEU A 56 3.85 9.65 -11.81
C LEU A 56 2.65 9.31 -10.88
N GLY A 57 2.26 8.04 -10.77
CA GLY A 57 1.06 7.61 -10.05
C GLY A 57 -0.26 8.01 -10.73
N PHE A 58 -1.39 7.84 -10.02
CA PHE A 58 -2.72 7.99 -10.60
C PHE A 58 -3.39 9.32 -10.19
N PRO A 59 -3.80 10.17 -11.14
CA PRO A 59 -4.46 11.45 -10.83
C PRO A 59 -5.90 11.28 -10.33
N GLY A 60 -6.53 10.16 -10.67
CA GLY A 60 -7.95 9.90 -10.46
C GLY A 60 -8.84 10.56 -11.50
N TYR A 61 -10.08 10.08 -11.57
CA TYR A 61 -11.09 10.48 -12.53
C TYR A 61 -12.21 11.26 -11.85
N ARG A 62 -12.69 12.33 -12.47
CA ARG A 62 -13.89 13.03 -12.02
C ARG A 62 -15.10 12.11 -12.25
N PRO A 63 -16.17 12.20 -11.43
CA PRO A 63 -17.36 11.36 -11.59
C PRO A 63 -18.04 11.38 -12.95
N SER A 64 -17.82 12.44 -13.74
CA SER A 64 -18.37 12.60 -15.09
C SER A 64 -17.49 12.04 -16.21
N GLU A 65 -16.27 11.62 -15.91
CA GLU A 65 -15.32 11.11 -16.91
C GLU A 65 -15.55 9.63 -17.20
N ALA A 66 -15.21 9.21 -18.43
CA ALA A 66 -15.18 7.80 -18.78
C ALA A 66 -14.06 7.11 -17.98
N LEU A 67 -14.37 5.95 -17.40
CA LEU A 67 -13.42 5.19 -16.60
C LEU A 67 -12.77 4.09 -17.46
N PRO A 68 -11.44 3.94 -17.45
CA PRO A 68 -10.79 2.81 -18.10
C PRO A 68 -11.02 1.52 -17.31
N ASP A 69 -10.96 0.39 -18.02
CA ASP A 69 -10.78 -0.91 -17.37
C ASP A 69 -9.30 -1.15 -17.01
N THR A 70 -9.03 -2.28 -16.34
CA THR A 70 -7.68 -2.63 -15.87
C THR A 70 -6.70 -2.77 -17.03
N LEU A 71 -7.11 -3.34 -18.17
CA LEU A 71 -6.24 -3.54 -19.33
C LEU A 71 -5.93 -2.23 -20.05
N SER A 72 -6.91 -1.33 -20.17
CA SER A 72 -6.70 0.03 -20.66
C SER A 72 -5.66 0.78 -19.82
N ILE A 73 -5.74 0.68 -18.48
CA ILE A 73 -4.75 1.27 -17.57
C ILE A 73 -3.36 0.67 -17.81
N LEU A 74 -3.24 -0.66 -17.80
CA LEU A 74 -1.97 -1.36 -17.98
C LEU A 74 -1.28 -1.02 -19.31
N ASN A 75 -2.09 -0.83 -20.37
CA ASN A 75 -1.61 -0.51 -21.70
C ASN A 75 -1.52 0.99 -22.00
N GLY A 76 -1.96 1.86 -21.09
CA GLY A 76 -1.99 3.32 -21.30
C GLY A 76 -2.88 3.73 -22.47
N VAL A 77 -3.99 3.00 -22.69
CA VAL A 77 -4.93 3.24 -23.80
C VAL A 77 -6.12 4.03 -23.28
N PRO A 78 -6.57 5.09 -23.97
CA PRO A 78 -7.76 5.85 -23.59
C PRO A 78 -8.97 4.96 -23.29
N PRO A 79 -9.76 5.26 -22.24
CA PRO A 79 -9.74 6.50 -21.46
C PRO A 79 -8.72 6.51 -20.30
N ALA A 80 -7.72 5.62 -20.29
CA ALA A 80 -6.59 5.75 -19.37
C ALA A 80 -5.90 7.11 -19.56
N THR A 81 -5.59 7.80 -18.46
CA THR A 81 -4.91 9.11 -18.45
C THR A 81 -3.44 8.99 -18.06
N THR A 82 -2.99 7.78 -17.75
CA THR A 82 -1.60 7.44 -17.42
C THR A 82 -0.93 6.70 -18.57
N VAL A 83 0.40 6.74 -18.57
CA VAL A 83 1.20 5.97 -19.52
C VAL A 83 1.09 4.47 -19.24
N ALA A 84 1.42 3.68 -20.26
CA ALA A 84 1.48 2.23 -20.14
C ALA A 84 2.49 1.78 -19.08
N ILE A 85 2.19 0.71 -18.35
CA ILE A 85 3.10 0.16 -17.35
C ILE A 85 4.28 -0.52 -18.05
N ARG A 86 5.50 -0.13 -17.70
CA ARG A 86 6.72 -0.63 -18.35
C ARG A 86 7.83 -0.88 -17.31
N PRO A 87 8.71 -1.87 -17.52
CA PRO A 87 9.95 -1.98 -16.78
C PRO A 87 10.77 -0.70 -16.93
N SER A 88 11.25 -0.16 -15.82
CA SER A 88 12.09 1.05 -15.78
C SER A 88 13.50 0.78 -15.27
N PHE A 89 13.70 -0.30 -14.52
CA PHE A 89 14.99 -0.73 -13.97
C PHE A 89 14.94 -2.24 -13.70
N PRO A 90 16.10 -2.92 -13.56
CA PRO A 90 16.11 -4.35 -13.31
C PRO A 90 15.40 -4.74 -12.01
N PRO A 91 14.67 -5.88 -11.96
CA PRO A 91 14.07 -6.38 -10.73
C PRO A 91 15.12 -6.52 -9.62
N MET A 92 14.74 -6.24 -8.39
CA MET A 92 15.59 -6.29 -7.19
C MET A 92 16.83 -5.37 -7.21
N SER A 93 17.03 -4.51 -8.22
CA SER A 93 18.16 -3.57 -8.20
C SER A 93 17.95 -2.40 -7.22
N GLN A 94 16.70 -2.03 -6.96
CA GLN A 94 16.31 -1.00 -6.00
C GLN A 94 14.83 -1.16 -5.59
N SER A 95 14.45 -0.54 -4.47
CA SER A 95 13.05 -0.40 -4.05
C SER A 95 12.52 0.95 -4.51
N ARG A 96 11.47 0.97 -5.33
CA ARG A 96 10.79 2.20 -5.77
C ARG A 96 9.29 1.95 -5.85
N TYR A 97 8.52 2.71 -5.08
CA TYR A 97 7.05 2.63 -5.07
C TYR A 97 6.49 2.64 -6.49
N SER A 98 5.52 1.77 -6.72
CA SER A 98 4.87 1.60 -8.03
C SER A 98 3.40 1.28 -7.85
N GLY A 99 2.54 2.27 -8.15
CA GLY A 99 1.11 2.06 -8.26
C GLY A 99 0.82 1.12 -9.43
N GLY A 100 1.53 1.27 -10.54
CA GLY A 100 1.50 0.37 -11.69
C GLY A 100 1.73 -1.10 -11.34
N GLY A 101 2.75 -1.40 -10.53
CA GLY A 101 2.99 -2.76 -10.02
C GLY A 101 1.83 -3.30 -9.19
N SER A 102 1.12 -2.44 -8.46
CA SER A 102 -0.09 -2.82 -7.73
C SER A 102 -1.27 -3.10 -8.67
N VAL A 103 -1.40 -2.38 -9.79
CA VAL A 103 -2.41 -2.67 -10.84
C VAL A 103 -2.11 -4.00 -11.54
N VAL A 104 -0.83 -4.32 -11.79
CA VAL A 104 -0.44 -5.63 -12.32
C VAL A 104 -0.80 -6.74 -11.33
N MET A 105 -0.58 -6.52 -10.03
CA MET A 105 -1.03 -7.46 -9.00
C MET A 105 -2.55 -7.62 -8.97
N GLN A 106 -3.32 -6.54 -9.16
CA GLN A 106 -4.78 -6.63 -9.33
C GLN A 106 -5.17 -7.52 -10.51
N GLN A 107 -4.55 -7.33 -11.67
CA GLN A 107 -4.83 -8.15 -12.85
C GLN A 107 -4.47 -9.61 -12.61
N LEU A 108 -3.30 -9.88 -12.02
CA LEU A 108 -2.88 -11.23 -11.66
C LEU A 108 -3.90 -11.91 -10.74
N LEU A 109 -4.34 -11.23 -9.68
CA LEU A 109 -5.32 -11.76 -8.75
C LEU A 109 -6.67 -12.06 -9.42
N MET A 110 -7.08 -11.26 -10.40
CA MET A 110 -8.27 -11.53 -11.21
C MET A 110 -8.05 -12.74 -12.12
N ASP A 111 -6.90 -12.86 -12.78
CA ASP A 111 -6.58 -13.95 -13.71
C ASP A 111 -6.52 -15.31 -13.01
N VAL A 112 -5.89 -15.38 -11.83
CA VAL A 112 -5.74 -16.65 -11.10
C VAL A 112 -7.03 -17.10 -10.42
N THR A 113 -7.93 -16.18 -10.08
CA THR A 113 -9.19 -16.51 -9.37
C THR A 113 -10.42 -16.52 -10.27
N GLY A 114 -10.38 -15.86 -11.43
CA GLY A 114 -11.54 -15.65 -12.31
C GLY A 114 -12.60 -14.71 -11.72
N ARG A 115 -12.24 -13.89 -10.71
CA ARG A 115 -13.18 -13.04 -9.97
C ARG A 115 -12.88 -11.57 -10.15
N SER A 116 -13.91 -10.72 -10.07
CA SER A 116 -13.70 -9.28 -10.00
C SER A 116 -12.88 -8.92 -8.77
N PHE A 117 -12.01 -7.91 -8.87
CA PHE A 117 -11.17 -7.49 -7.75
C PHE A 117 -12.00 -7.06 -6.51
N PRO A 118 -13.11 -6.29 -6.64
CA PRO A 118 -13.97 -5.99 -5.49
C PRO A 118 -14.56 -7.23 -4.80
N ASP A 119 -15.06 -8.21 -5.56
CA ASP A 119 -15.65 -9.42 -4.99
C ASP A 119 -14.59 -10.29 -4.32
N LEU A 120 -13.42 -10.40 -4.96
CA LEU A 120 -12.28 -11.13 -4.42
C LEU A 120 -11.87 -10.55 -3.07
N MET A 121 -11.61 -9.23 -3.00
CA MET A 121 -11.20 -8.57 -1.77
C MET A 121 -12.28 -8.65 -0.68
N ARG A 122 -13.55 -8.48 -1.05
CA ARG A 122 -14.68 -8.56 -0.12
C ARG A 122 -14.74 -9.91 0.58
N SER A 123 -14.73 -10.99 -0.19
CA SER A 123 -14.87 -12.35 0.35
C SER A 123 -13.60 -12.91 0.99
N THR A 124 -12.42 -12.56 0.47
CA THR A 124 -11.14 -13.13 0.93
C THR A 124 -10.65 -12.44 2.19
N LEU A 125 -10.94 -11.14 2.37
CA LEU A 125 -10.36 -10.34 3.43
C LEU A 125 -11.38 -9.50 4.20
N LEU A 126 -12.13 -8.64 3.51
CA LEU A 126 -12.90 -7.60 4.19
C LEU A 126 -14.03 -8.19 5.05
N GLN A 127 -14.86 -9.07 4.48
CA GLN A 127 -15.95 -9.70 5.21
C GLN A 127 -15.47 -10.64 6.33
N PRO A 128 -14.47 -11.53 6.12
CA PRO A 128 -13.91 -12.35 7.20
C PRO A 128 -13.39 -11.53 8.40
N LEU A 129 -12.83 -10.35 8.17
CA LEU A 129 -12.32 -9.47 9.23
C LEU A 129 -13.37 -8.46 9.75
N GLY A 130 -14.62 -8.57 9.30
CA GLY A 130 -15.71 -7.69 9.74
C GLY A 130 -15.59 -6.25 9.24
N MET A 131 -14.84 -6.00 8.17
CA MET A 131 -14.66 -4.69 7.53
C MET A 131 -15.81 -4.41 6.55
N LEU A 132 -17.03 -4.27 7.07
CA LEU A 132 -18.28 -4.18 6.30
C LEU A 132 -18.52 -2.80 5.65
N MET A 133 -17.87 -1.76 6.14
CA MET A 133 -17.90 -0.41 5.56
C MET A 133 -16.78 -0.19 4.53
N SER A 134 -15.87 -1.15 4.41
CA SER A 134 -14.77 -1.12 3.46
C SER A 134 -15.15 -1.73 2.12
N THR A 135 -14.72 -1.12 1.03
CA THR A 135 -14.98 -1.63 -0.32
C THR A 135 -13.95 -1.17 -1.34
N TYR A 136 -13.72 -1.99 -2.35
CA TYR A 136 -13.01 -1.60 -3.58
C TYR A 136 -13.99 -1.26 -4.72
N GLN A 137 -15.30 -1.24 -4.47
CA GLN A 137 -16.28 -0.85 -5.48
C GLN A 137 -16.09 0.61 -5.86
N GLN A 138 -15.91 0.85 -7.16
CA GLN A 138 -15.84 2.17 -7.77
C GLN A 138 -16.79 2.23 -8.97
N PRO A 139 -17.55 3.33 -9.17
CA PRO A 139 -17.80 4.38 -8.19
C PRO A 139 -18.57 3.87 -6.97
N LEU A 140 -18.46 4.58 -5.84
CA LEU A 140 -19.30 4.33 -4.67
C LEU A 140 -20.79 4.49 -5.01
N ASN A 141 -21.60 3.56 -4.52
CA ASN A 141 -23.05 3.55 -4.68
C ASN A 141 -23.77 3.36 -3.32
N GLY A 142 -25.09 3.45 -3.33
CA GLY A 142 -25.94 3.12 -2.18
C GLY A 142 -25.63 3.91 -0.89
N SER A 143 -25.67 3.23 0.25
CA SER A 143 -25.43 3.81 1.58
C SER A 143 -23.98 4.26 1.79
N LEU A 144 -23.00 3.57 1.20
CA LEU A 144 -21.58 3.91 1.32
C LEU A 144 -21.29 5.29 0.71
N ARG A 145 -21.94 5.63 -0.41
CA ARG A 145 -21.83 6.96 -1.02
C ARG A 145 -22.25 8.08 -0.06
N HIS A 146 -23.27 7.87 0.76
CA HIS A 146 -23.78 8.88 1.70
C HIS A 146 -22.90 9.03 2.95
N SER A 147 -22.14 7.98 3.28
CA SER A 147 -21.24 7.96 4.43
C SER A 147 -19.81 8.40 4.09
N ALA A 148 -19.49 8.56 2.80
CA ALA A 148 -18.17 8.96 2.34
C ALA A 148 -17.89 10.43 2.69
N ALA A 149 -16.70 10.67 3.24
CA ALA A 149 -16.22 12.03 3.47
C ALA A 149 -16.05 12.77 2.13
N LEU A 150 -16.28 14.09 2.12
CA LEU A 150 -16.01 14.93 0.95
C LEU A 150 -14.54 15.31 0.89
N ALA A 151 -13.99 15.42 -0.32
CA ALA A 151 -12.59 15.76 -0.59
C ALA A 151 -12.29 17.25 -0.41
N HIS A 152 -11.14 17.56 0.20
CA HIS A 152 -10.64 18.93 0.33
C HIS A 152 -9.19 19.05 -0.19
N ASP A 153 -8.84 20.20 -0.72
CA ASP A 153 -7.51 20.47 -1.27
C ASP A 153 -6.45 20.70 -0.18
N THR A 154 -5.28 21.21 -0.58
CA THR A 154 -4.17 21.51 0.35
C THR A 154 -4.45 22.64 1.34
N LYS A 155 -5.42 23.52 1.03
CA LYS A 155 -5.84 24.63 1.90
C LYS A 155 -7.03 24.24 2.79
N GLY A 156 -7.59 23.06 2.60
CA GLY A 156 -8.80 22.61 3.29
C GLY A 156 -10.09 23.12 2.62
N GLU A 157 -10.01 23.63 1.39
CA GLU A 157 -11.18 24.03 0.61
C GLU A 157 -11.79 22.79 -0.05
N ARG A 158 -13.12 22.68 -0.04
CA ARG A 158 -13.82 21.54 -0.65
C ARG A 158 -13.59 21.53 -2.16
N LEU A 159 -13.31 20.37 -2.73
CA LEU A 159 -13.25 20.21 -4.19
C LEU A 159 -14.61 20.48 -4.84
N ASP A 160 -14.57 20.79 -6.13
CA ASP A 160 -15.76 21.02 -6.98
C ASP A 160 -16.50 19.73 -7.36
N VAL A 161 -15.91 18.58 -7.05
CA VAL A 161 -16.53 17.25 -7.07
C VAL A 161 -16.48 16.66 -5.66
N PRO A 162 -17.40 15.76 -5.27
CA PRO A 162 -17.36 15.12 -3.96
C PRO A 162 -16.04 14.39 -3.68
N TRP A 163 -15.50 13.72 -4.69
CA TRP A 163 -14.22 13.00 -4.69
C TRP A 163 -13.84 12.57 -6.11
N MET A 164 -12.60 12.13 -6.29
CA MET A 164 -12.13 11.45 -7.50
C MET A 164 -12.39 9.94 -7.41
N ILE A 165 -12.57 9.30 -8.56
CA ILE A 165 -12.72 7.85 -8.75
C ILE A 165 -11.37 7.26 -9.17
N TYR A 166 -11.02 6.09 -8.64
CA TYR A 166 -9.76 5.42 -8.92
C TYR A 166 -10.03 3.99 -9.41
N PRO A 167 -10.08 3.74 -10.73
CA PRO A 167 -10.21 2.38 -11.29
C PRO A 167 -8.96 1.51 -11.09
N GLU A 168 -7.85 2.09 -10.63
CA GLU A 168 -6.64 1.41 -10.18
C GLU A 168 -6.83 0.83 -8.77
N LEU A 169 -7.79 -0.10 -8.64
CA LEU A 169 -8.38 -0.53 -7.38
C LEU A 169 -7.34 -0.95 -6.34
N ALA A 170 -6.40 -1.83 -6.69
CA ALA A 170 -5.36 -2.29 -5.79
C ALA A 170 -4.42 -1.18 -5.31
N ALA A 171 -4.16 -0.18 -6.15
CA ALA A 171 -3.25 0.91 -5.86
C ALA A 171 -3.92 2.04 -5.05
N ALA A 172 -5.18 2.36 -5.36
CA ALA A 172 -5.82 3.60 -4.90
C ALA A 172 -7.33 3.50 -4.64
N GLY A 173 -7.97 2.34 -4.85
CA GLY A 173 -9.43 2.24 -4.87
C GLY A 173 -10.13 1.86 -3.56
N LEU A 174 -9.40 1.56 -2.48
CA LEU A 174 -10.01 1.18 -1.19
C LEU A 174 -10.68 2.37 -0.52
N TRP A 175 -11.99 2.28 -0.33
CA TRP A 175 -12.73 3.05 0.67
C TRP A 175 -12.80 2.27 1.97
N SER A 176 -12.58 2.94 3.10
CA SER A 176 -12.57 2.33 4.43
C SER A 176 -12.77 3.38 5.52
N THR A 177 -12.78 2.95 6.78
CA THR A 177 -12.76 3.82 7.96
C THR A 177 -11.51 3.56 8.80
N ALA A 178 -11.16 4.50 9.68
CA ALA A 178 -10.02 4.32 10.57
C ALA A 178 -10.20 3.10 11.50
N GLU A 179 -11.44 2.86 11.93
CA GLU A 179 -11.82 1.74 12.79
C GLU A 179 -11.61 0.38 12.10
N GLU A 180 -11.98 0.27 10.82
CA GLU A 180 -11.84 -1.00 10.09
C GLU A 180 -10.40 -1.28 9.67
N LEU A 181 -9.63 -0.25 9.30
CA LEU A 181 -8.19 -0.40 9.12
C LEU A 181 -7.49 -0.74 10.45
N ALA A 182 -7.94 -0.19 11.58
CA ALA A 182 -7.44 -0.56 12.90
C ALA A 182 -7.82 -2.00 13.28
N ALA A 183 -9.00 -2.48 12.84
CA ALA A 183 -9.39 -3.88 12.99
C ALA A 183 -8.48 -4.82 12.19
N LEU A 184 -8.08 -4.44 10.97
CA LEU A 184 -7.06 -5.17 10.21
C LEU A 184 -5.73 -5.21 10.96
N VAL A 185 -5.22 -4.05 11.40
CA VAL A 185 -3.97 -3.95 12.17
C VAL A 185 -4.00 -4.84 13.41
N ARG A 186 -5.08 -4.75 14.20
CA ARG A 186 -5.28 -5.57 15.39
C ARG A 186 -5.32 -7.06 15.06
N SER A 187 -5.96 -7.44 13.96
CA SER A 187 -6.03 -8.85 13.53
C SER A 187 -4.64 -9.39 13.18
N LEU A 188 -3.83 -8.62 12.45
CA LEU A 188 -2.44 -8.98 12.14
C LEU A 188 -1.60 -9.16 13.43
N GLN A 189 -1.67 -8.21 14.37
CA GLN A 189 -0.93 -8.28 15.64
C GLN A 189 -1.36 -9.47 16.50
N ARG A 190 -2.67 -9.71 16.62
CA ARG A 190 -3.21 -10.84 17.38
C ARG A 190 -2.81 -12.18 16.77
N THR A 191 -2.90 -12.31 15.44
CA THR A 191 -2.42 -13.51 14.75
C THR A 191 -0.93 -13.71 14.98
N ALA A 192 -0.10 -12.65 14.88
CA ALA A 192 1.33 -12.73 15.19
C ALA A 192 1.60 -13.20 16.63
N ALA A 193 0.79 -12.75 17.59
CA ALA A 193 0.86 -13.14 19.00
C ALA A 193 0.38 -14.58 19.28
N GLY A 194 -0.26 -15.25 18.32
CA GLY A 194 -0.67 -16.65 18.43
C GLY A 194 -2.17 -16.90 18.29
N ASP A 195 -2.99 -15.86 18.15
CA ASP A 195 -4.43 -16.04 17.98
C ASP A 195 -4.76 -16.66 16.62
N VAL A 196 -5.78 -17.52 16.58
CA VAL A 196 -6.29 -18.11 15.35
C VAL A 196 -7.42 -17.23 14.82
N LEU A 197 -7.11 -16.38 13.84
CA LEU A 197 -8.07 -15.47 13.21
C LEU A 197 -8.11 -15.72 11.71
N GLN A 198 -9.11 -16.45 11.23
CA GLN A 198 -9.27 -16.67 9.80
C GLN A 198 -9.50 -15.34 9.06
N PRO A 199 -8.90 -15.13 7.88
CA PRO A 199 -8.11 -16.09 7.09
C PRO A 199 -6.60 -16.05 7.38
N LEU A 200 -6.16 -15.39 8.46
CA LEU A 200 -4.77 -15.09 8.72
C LEU A 200 -4.07 -16.23 9.46
N SER A 201 -2.87 -16.58 8.98
CA SER A 201 -1.95 -17.47 9.69
C SER A 201 -0.73 -16.69 10.22
N ARG A 202 -0.01 -17.27 11.19
CA ARG A 202 1.27 -16.71 11.66
C ARG A 202 2.34 -16.63 10.58
N LYS A 203 2.34 -17.58 9.64
CA LYS A 203 3.32 -17.61 8.54
C LYS A 203 3.02 -16.45 7.59
N LEU A 204 1.77 -16.35 7.13
CA LEU A 204 1.28 -15.24 6.32
C LEU A 204 1.64 -13.88 6.90
N VAL A 205 1.33 -13.68 8.19
CA VAL A 205 1.55 -12.39 8.85
C VAL A 205 3.04 -12.04 8.92
N ARG A 206 3.91 -13.03 9.14
CA ARG A 206 5.37 -12.84 9.12
C ARG A 206 5.85 -12.40 7.73
N ASP A 207 5.34 -13.01 6.68
CA ASP A 207 5.74 -12.70 5.30
C ASP A 207 5.35 -11.27 4.88
N LEU A 208 4.23 -10.74 5.38
CA LEU A 208 3.75 -9.38 5.05
C LEU A 208 4.71 -8.26 5.48
N TRP A 209 5.47 -8.47 6.56
CA TRP A 209 6.35 -7.45 7.13
C TRP A 209 7.81 -7.92 7.31
N GLN A 210 8.21 -9.01 6.65
CA GLN A 210 9.63 -9.32 6.47
C GLN A 210 10.18 -8.61 5.24
N PRO A 211 11.23 -7.78 5.36
CA PRO A 211 11.86 -7.16 4.20
C PRO A 211 12.32 -8.22 3.19
N VAL A 212 12.07 -7.96 1.90
CA VAL A 212 12.39 -8.92 0.83
C VAL A 212 13.84 -8.86 0.34
N GLY A 213 14.67 -8.07 1.00
CA GLY A 213 16.11 -7.93 0.74
C GLY A 213 16.55 -6.54 0.29
N VAL A 214 15.72 -5.81 -0.45
CA VAL A 214 16.04 -4.48 -0.99
C VAL A 214 15.02 -3.45 -0.54
N GLY A 215 15.51 -2.35 0.04
CA GLY A 215 14.66 -1.35 0.67
C GLY A 215 14.02 -1.85 1.97
N SER A 216 13.05 -1.07 2.46
CA SER A 216 12.39 -1.27 3.75
C SER A 216 11.00 -1.89 3.62
N PHE A 217 10.56 -2.32 2.43
CA PHE A 217 9.25 -2.94 2.27
C PHE A 217 9.29 -4.45 2.48
N GLY A 218 8.34 -4.96 3.26
CA GLY A 218 7.92 -6.36 3.18
C GLY A 218 6.92 -6.56 2.05
N SER A 219 6.17 -7.67 2.06
CA SER A 219 5.06 -7.86 1.13
C SER A 219 3.83 -7.02 1.53
N GLY A 220 3.85 -5.74 1.16
CA GLY A 220 2.72 -4.82 1.28
C GLY A 220 2.79 -3.79 2.42
N PHE A 221 3.81 -3.83 3.27
CA PHE A 221 4.02 -2.81 4.30
C PHE A 221 5.44 -2.26 4.26
N HIS A 222 5.58 -0.97 4.57
CA HIS A 222 6.87 -0.40 4.94
C HIS A 222 7.24 -0.86 6.34
N VAL A 223 8.47 -1.34 6.53
CA VAL A 223 8.97 -1.95 7.75
C VAL A 223 10.20 -1.20 8.21
N PHE A 224 10.23 -0.80 9.46
CA PHE A 224 11.34 -0.02 10.00
C PHE A 224 11.48 -0.19 11.49
N GLN A 225 12.69 0.07 11.97
CA GLN A 225 12.98 0.11 13.39
C GLN A 225 12.79 1.52 13.92
N GLN A 226 12.13 1.64 15.08
CA GLN A 226 12.06 2.87 15.86
C GLN A 226 12.20 2.51 17.33
N GLY A 227 13.15 3.13 18.03
CA GLY A 227 13.51 2.70 19.38
C GLY A 227 14.00 1.25 19.40
N GLU A 228 13.53 0.47 20.37
CA GLU A 228 13.86 -0.96 20.48
C GLU A 228 12.89 -1.86 19.69
N GLY A 229 11.97 -1.27 18.92
CA GLY A 229 10.85 -1.95 18.28
C GLY A 229 10.89 -1.95 16.75
N TRP A 230 10.26 -2.97 16.16
CA TRP A 230 9.96 -3.03 14.73
C TRP A 230 8.50 -2.65 14.48
N TYR A 231 8.32 -1.79 13.49
CA TYR A 231 7.03 -1.26 13.07
C TYR A 231 6.75 -1.63 11.63
N PHE A 232 5.47 -1.79 11.32
CA PHE A 232 4.98 -1.81 9.95
C PHE A 232 4.04 -0.62 9.74
N ALA A 233 4.05 -0.06 8.54
CA ALA A 233 3.24 1.10 8.19
C ALA A 233 2.81 1.10 6.72
N HIS A 234 1.78 1.89 6.43
CA HIS A 234 1.37 2.22 5.09
C HIS A 234 0.83 3.65 5.06
N ILE A 235 1.12 4.36 3.97
CA ILE A 235 0.62 5.71 3.70
C ILE A 235 -0.38 5.64 2.55
N GLY A 236 -1.45 6.41 2.61
CA GLY A 236 -2.36 6.60 1.49
C GLY A 236 -2.44 8.08 1.11
N ALA A 237 -2.42 8.34 -0.19
CA ALA A 237 -2.55 9.68 -0.73
C ALA A 237 -3.33 9.63 -2.04
N ASN A 238 -4.62 9.97 -1.96
CA ASN A 238 -5.45 10.26 -3.12
C ASN A 238 -5.75 11.77 -3.14
N ARG A 239 -6.19 12.28 -4.29
CA ARG A 239 -6.64 13.67 -4.39
C ARG A 239 -7.78 13.89 -3.40
N GLY A 240 -7.60 14.86 -2.51
CA GLY A 240 -8.57 15.13 -1.45
C GLY A 240 -8.40 14.36 -0.13
N TYR A 241 -7.45 13.44 -0.01
CA TYR A 241 -7.35 12.56 1.16
C TYR A 241 -5.91 12.24 1.57
N ARG A 242 -5.70 11.99 2.86
CA ARG A 242 -4.48 11.38 3.40
C ARG A 242 -4.85 10.31 4.41
N SER A 243 -4.09 9.22 4.42
CA SER A 243 -4.19 8.20 5.45
C SER A 243 -2.82 7.73 5.88
N PHE A 244 -2.74 7.32 7.14
CA PHE A 244 -1.55 6.72 7.71
C PHE A 244 -1.96 5.64 8.69
N LEU A 245 -1.36 4.46 8.54
CA LEU A 245 -1.44 3.42 9.54
C LEU A 245 -0.04 3.01 9.94
N MET A 246 0.14 2.73 11.22
CA MET A 246 1.41 2.27 11.78
C MET A 246 1.15 1.44 13.01
N ALA A 247 1.89 0.35 13.17
CA ALA A 247 1.76 -0.50 14.33
C ALA A 247 3.06 -1.23 14.65
N HIS A 248 3.26 -1.51 15.93
CA HIS A 248 4.38 -2.29 16.39
C HIS A 248 4.11 -3.78 16.14
N GLN A 249 5.11 -4.53 15.69
CA GLN A 249 4.92 -5.94 15.31
C GLN A 249 4.55 -6.86 16.49
N SER A 250 5.15 -6.65 17.68
CA SER A 250 4.93 -7.52 18.86
C SER A 250 4.27 -6.88 20.09
N LYS A 251 4.41 -5.58 20.35
CA LYS A 251 3.91 -4.91 21.58
C LYS A 251 2.41 -4.58 21.57
N GLY A 252 1.69 -4.86 20.47
CA GLY A 252 0.22 -4.76 20.40
C GLY A 252 -0.36 -3.35 20.27
N TYR A 253 0.46 -2.29 20.23
CA TYR A 253 -0.02 -0.94 19.97
C TYR A 253 0.12 -0.56 18.48
N GLY A 254 -0.80 0.30 18.02
CA GLY A 254 -0.87 0.78 16.65
C GLY A 254 -1.92 1.89 16.53
N LEU A 255 -1.88 2.59 15.40
CA LEU A 255 -2.80 3.68 15.11
C LEU A 255 -3.15 3.70 13.62
N VAL A 256 -4.31 4.30 13.35
CA VAL A 256 -4.74 4.69 12.02
C VAL A 256 -5.27 6.11 12.11
N VAL A 257 -4.83 6.99 11.22
CA VAL A 257 -5.35 8.34 11.08
C VAL A 257 -5.70 8.58 9.62
N MET A 258 -6.88 9.11 9.38
CA MET A 258 -7.38 9.46 8.05
C MET A 258 -7.88 10.89 8.07
N THR A 259 -7.61 11.63 6.99
CA THR A 259 -8.08 13.00 6.80
C THR A 259 -8.63 13.15 5.40
N ASN A 260 -9.70 13.92 5.26
CA ASN A 260 -10.34 14.23 3.98
C ASN A 260 -9.83 15.56 3.39
N GLY A 261 -8.54 15.84 3.56
CA GLY A 261 -7.86 16.99 2.96
C GLY A 261 -6.42 16.67 2.57
N GLU A 262 -5.94 17.23 1.47
CA GLU A 262 -4.56 17.00 1.00
C GLU A 262 -3.50 17.61 1.93
N GLY A 263 -3.85 18.67 2.67
CA GLY A 263 -3.01 19.27 3.71
C GLY A 263 -2.95 18.48 5.02
N GLY A 264 -3.58 17.30 5.09
CA GLY A 264 -3.78 16.55 6.33
C GLY A 264 -2.52 15.91 6.93
N GLU A 265 -1.40 15.84 6.20
CA GLU A 265 -0.14 15.23 6.65
C GLU A 265 0.37 15.82 7.98
N THR A 266 0.33 17.15 8.12
CA THR A 266 0.77 17.82 9.37
C THR A 266 -0.14 17.48 10.54
N LEU A 267 -1.44 17.33 10.30
CA LEU A 267 -2.40 16.92 11.33
C LEU A 267 -2.16 15.46 11.75
N ILE A 268 -1.97 14.57 10.77
CA ILE A 268 -1.64 13.15 11.01
C ILE A 268 -0.39 13.04 11.89
N GLU A 269 0.68 13.75 11.53
CA GLU A 269 1.93 13.76 12.26
C GLU A 269 1.76 14.21 13.73
N ARG A 270 1.01 15.30 13.95
CA ARG A 270 0.72 15.82 15.29
C ARG A 270 -0.10 14.83 16.13
N ILE A 271 -1.10 14.19 15.54
CA ILE A 271 -1.92 13.17 16.20
C ILE A 271 -1.05 11.96 16.57
N CYS A 272 -0.24 11.45 15.64
CA CYS A 272 0.64 10.31 15.87
C CYS A 272 1.61 10.56 17.03
N ARG A 273 2.30 11.71 17.02
CA ARG A 273 3.22 12.09 18.10
C ARG A 273 2.51 12.21 19.44
N ARG A 274 1.28 12.73 19.46
CA ARG A 274 0.52 12.90 20.71
C ARG A 274 0.04 11.56 21.26
N ILE A 275 -0.41 10.63 20.41
CA ILE A 275 -0.76 9.26 20.81
C ILE A 275 0.47 8.55 21.37
N GLN A 276 1.60 8.58 20.64
CA GLN A 276 2.85 7.94 21.06
C GLN A 276 3.32 8.44 22.44
N ARG A 277 3.29 9.75 22.68
CA ARG A 277 3.67 10.35 23.96
C ARG A 277 2.66 10.05 25.07
N PHE A 278 1.36 10.07 24.76
CA PHE A 278 0.32 9.86 25.78
C PHE A 278 0.30 8.43 26.30
N TYR A 279 0.59 7.45 25.44
CA TYR A 279 0.63 6.03 25.78
C TYR A 279 2.05 5.50 26.03
N ASP A 280 3.05 6.38 26.17
CA ASP A 280 4.45 6.02 26.42
C ASP A 280 4.97 4.92 25.49
N TRP A 281 4.69 5.03 24.19
CA TRP A 281 5.20 4.08 23.21
C TRP A 281 6.73 4.12 23.23
N ASP A 282 7.35 2.96 23.05
CA ASP A 282 8.80 2.83 22.94
C ASP A 282 9.28 3.36 21.58
N VAL A 283 9.32 4.68 21.49
CA VAL A 283 9.88 5.42 20.39
C VAL A 283 11.07 6.19 20.95
N GLN A 284 12.29 5.86 20.52
CA GLN A 284 13.43 6.75 20.80
C GLN A 284 13.07 8.13 20.28
N GLN A 285 13.22 9.16 21.14
CA GLN A 285 12.88 10.53 20.78
C GLN A 285 13.66 10.91 19.53
N THR A 286 13.00 10.91 18.38
CA THR A 286 13.56 11.49 17.18
C THR A 286 13.30 12.99 17.26
N GLU A 287 14.36 13.79 17.24
CA GLU A 287 14.31 15.24 17.09
C GLU A 287 13.70 15.62 15.73
N GLY A 288 12.38 15.40 15.56
CA GLY A 288 11.61 15.86 14.40
C GLY A 288 11.72 15.06 13.10
N GLN A 289 12.00 13.74 13.15
CA GLN A 289 12.18 12.92 11.93
C GLN A 289 10.94 12.19 11.41
N PHE A 290 9.74 12.48 11.93
CA PHE A 290 8.52 12.12 11.21
C PHE A 290 8.25 13.23 10.19
N ARG A 291 8.60 13.01 8.92
CA ARG A 291 8.19 13.90 7.82
C ARG A 291 7.61 13.05 6.71
N PHE A 292 6.40 13.38 6.28
CA PHE A 292 5.95 13.01 4.95
C PHE A 292 6.91 13.69 3.97
N ALA A 293 7.60 12.92 3.14
CA ALA A 293 8.49 13.51 2.16
C ALA A 293 7.64 14.34 1.17
N PRO A 294 8.11 15.52 0.72
CA PRO A 294 7.37 16.36 -0.22
C PRO A 294 7.18 15.72 -1.61
N GLN A 295 7.81 14.56 -1.86
CA GLN A 295 7.65 13.80 -3.09
C GLN A 295 6.70 12.63 -2.86
N ARG A 296 5.61 12.61 -3.63
CA ARG A 296 4.65 11.50 -3.73
C ARG A 296 5.42 10.16 -3.76
N GLY A 297 5.21 9.33 -2.74
CA GLY A 297 5.71 7.94 -2.73
C GLY A 297 7.01 7.68 -1.97
N LEU A 298 7.68 8.68 -1.39
CA LEU A 298 8.74 8.43 -0.41
C LEU A 298 8.10 8.35 0.99
N GLY A 299 7.93 7.11 1.44
CA GLY A 299 7.42 6.82 2.78
C GLY A 299 8.20 7.54 3.87
N CYS A 300 7.57 7.63 5.05
CA CYS A 300 8.18 8.14 6.26
C CYS A 300 9.51 7.41 6.53
N LEU A 301 10.62 8.02 6.15
CA LEU A 301 11.95 7.53 6.47
C LEU A 301 12.52 8.39 7.61
N PRO A 302 12.87 7.81 8.76
CA PRO A 302 13.87 8.45 9.60
C PRO A 302 15.16 8.56 8.78
N LYS A 303 15.80 9.73 8.79
CA LYS A 303 17.15 9.86 8.23
C LYS A 303 18.08 9.05 9.14
N VAL A 304 18.53 7.89 8.68
CA VAL A 304 19.70 7.24 9.27
C VAL A 304 20.86 8.24 9.12
N ARG A 305 21.40 8.75 10.23
CA ARG A 305 22.68 9.45 10.19
C ARG A 305 23.70 8.43 9.70
N ALA A 306 24.30 8.67 8.53
CA ALA A 306 25.61 8.11 8.27
C ALA A 306 26.50 8.57 9.43
N THR A 307 26.98 7.63 10.23
CA THR A 307 28.05 7.89 11.18
C THR A 307 29.26 8.26 10.36
N GLU A 308 29.54 9.56 10.23
CA GLU A 308 30.85 10.01 9.76
C GLU A 308 31.91 9.42 10.70
N PRO A 309 32.99 8.81 10.16
CA PRO A 309 34.10 8.37 10.99
C PRO A 309 34.68 9.60 11.70
N ARG A 310 34.82 9.51 13.02
CA ARG A 310 35.49 10.55 13.81
C ARG A 310 36.87 10.82 13.18
N PRO A 311 37.26 12.09 12.98
CA PRO A 311 38.62 12.39 12.54
C PRO A 311 39.59 11.88 13.61
N SER A 312 40.58 11.12 13.17
CA SER A 312 41.72 10.74 13.99
C SER A 312 42.45 12.02 14.42
N THR A 313 42.37 12.37 15.69
CA THR A 313 43.27 13.36 16.28
C THR A 313 44.65 12.74 16.40
N SER A 314 45.48 12.95 15.37
CA SER A 314 46.94 12.89 15.46
C SER A 314 47.48 14.31 15.33
N GLY A 315 48.01 14.85 16.42
CA GLY A 315 48.56 16.20 16.53
C GLY A 315 48.55 16.66 17.96
#